data_AF-A0A848TDT1-F1
#
_entry.id   AF-A0A848TDT1-F1
#
_cell.length_a   1.000
_cell.length_b   1.000
_cell.length_c   1.000
_cell.angle_alpha   90.00
_cell.angle_beta   90.00
_cell.angle_gamma   90.00
#
_symmetry.space_group_name_H-M   'P 1'
#
loop_
_entity.id
_entity.type
_entity.pdbx_description
1 polymer ?
#
loop_
_entity_poly.entity_id
_entity_poly.type
_entity_poly.pdbx_seq_one_letter_code
_entity_poly.pdbx_strand_id
1 'polypeptide(L)'
;MPQLSLSRRLRRTPFSDGVEAAGVRGYTVYNHMLLPTVFRSVEEDYRHLKSAVQVWDVACERQVELRGPDAGRLMQLLTPRDLRGMLPGQCYYVPIVDETGGMLNDPVTVKLAEDRWWVSIADSDLLYWING
;
A
#
# COMPACT_ATOMS: atom_id res chain seq x y z
N MET A 1 -12.40 20.09 16.83
CA MET A 1 -12.22 19.66 15.43
C MET A 1 -13.41 18.80 15.02
N PRO A 2 -13.78 18.75 13.73
CA PRO A 2 -14.82 17.84 13.26
C PRO A 2 -14.45 16.37 13.56
N GLN A 3 -15.44 15.53 13.81
CA GLN A 3 -15.28 14.10 14.06
C GLN A 3 -15.50 13.31 12.76
N LEU A 4 -14.66 12.32 12.48
CA LEU A 4 -14.87 11.38 11.38
C LEU A 4 -15.90 10.32 11.77
N SER A 5 -16.98 10.21 10.99
CA SER A 5 -17.98 9.15 11.16
C SER A 5 -17.50 7.86 10.50
N LEU A 6 -17.25 6.82 11.32
CA LEU A 6 -16.91 5.49 10.81
C LEU A 6 -18.09 4.88 10.05
N SER A 7 -17.79 4.22 8.93
CA SER A 7 -18.78 3.60 8.06
C SER A 7 -18.16 2.46 7.29
N ARG A 8 -18.96 1.64 6.60
CA ARG A 8 -18.44 0.57 5.72
C ARG A 8 -17.53 1.07 4.59
N ARG A 9 -17.65 2.35 4.20
CA ARG A 9 -16.79 2.98 3.18
C ARG A 9 -15.40 3.32 3.73
N LEU A 10 -15.30 3.60 5.03
CA LEU A 10 -14.03 3.69 5.76
C LEU A 10 -13.70 2.30 6.30
N ARG A 11 -13.18 1.45 5.42
CA ARG A 11 -13.11 0.02 5.67
C ARG A 11 -12.28 -0.28 6.91
N ARG A 12 -12.81 -1.16 7.76
CA ARG A 12 -12.02 -1.87 8.78
C ARG A 12 -11.10 -2.90 8.11
N THR A 13 -10.14 -3.36 8.87
CA THR A 13 -9.16 -4.39 8.49
C THR A 13 -9.48 -5.69 9.23
N PRO A 14 -8.91 -6.84 8.80
CA PRO A 14 -8.96 -8.08 9.58
C PRO A 14 -8.34 -7.96 10.98
N PHE A 15 -7.55 -6.93 11.25
CA PHE A 15 -6.81 -6.74 12.49
C PHE A 15 -7.40 -5.65 13.40
N SER A 16 -8.46 -4.97 12.97
CA SER A 16 -9.01 -3.80 13.67
C SER A 16 -9.36 -4.09 15.13
N ASP A 17 -9.96 -5.24 15.43
CA ASP A 17 -10.32 -5.61 16.81
C ASP A 17 -9.07 -5.75 17.71
N GLY A 18 -7.99 -6.33 17.16
CA GLY A 18 -6.71 -6.46 17.87
C GLY A 18 -6.00 -5.13 18.07
N VAL A 19 -6.05 -4.26 17.05
CA VAL A 19 -5.48 -2.90 17.12
C VAL A 19 -6.23 -2.03 18.13
N GLU A 20 -7.56 -2.13 18.17
CA GLU A 20 -8.41 -1.45 19.15
C GLU A 20 -8.14 -1.96 20.57
N ALA A 21 -8.05 -3.28 20.76
CA ALA A 21 -7.68 -3.88 22.04
C ALA A 21 -6.26 -3.48 22.50
N ALA A 22 -5.34 -3.25 21.56
CA ALA A 22 -3.98 -2.77 21.83
C ALA A 22 -3.91 -1.26 22.15
N GLY A 23 -5.03 -0.54 22.11
CA GLY A 23 -5.11 0.84 22.59
C GLY A 23 -4.71 1.90 21.56
N VAL A 24 -4.96 1.67 20.28
CA VAL A 24 -4.85 2.70 19.24
C VAL A 24 -5.60 3.97 19.63
N ARG A 25 -4.97 5.13 19.39
CA ARG A 25 -5.51 6.46 19.72
C ARG A 25 -5.73 7.35 18.51
N GLY A 26 -5.11 7.03 17.38
CA GLY A 26 -5.22 7.79 16.15
C GLY A 26 -5.36 6.88 14.94
N TYR A 27 -6.19 7.29 14.01
CA TYR A 27 -6.30 6.69 12.68
C TYR A 27 -6.15 7.77 11.62
N THR A 28 -5.56 7.39 10.49
CA THR A 28 -5.77 8.07 9.21
C THR A 28 -6.62 7.17 8.30
N VAL A 29 -7.03 7.70 7.16
CA VAL A 29 -7.67 6.93 6.09
C VAL A 29 -6.68 6.82 4.94
N TYR A 30 -6.45 5.60 4.47
CA TYR A 30 -5.52 5.28 3.40
C TYR A 30 -6.16 4.23 2.51
N ASN A 31 -6.23 4.47 1.20
CA ASN A 31 -6.98 3.68 0.23
C ASN A 31 -8.37 3.32 0.77
N HIS A 32 -9.14 4.29 1.26
CA HIS A 32 -10.48 4.07 1.82
C HIS A 32 -10.54 3.01 2.95
N MET A 33 -9.44 2.83 3.69
CA MET A 33 -9.30 1.87 4.79
C MET A 33 -8.64 2.55 5.99
N LEU A 34 -8.97 2.10 7.20
CA LEU A 34 -8.37 2.64 8.41
C LEU A 34 -6.90 2.21 8.52
N LEU A 35 -6.03 3.18 8.81
CA LEU A 35 -4.61 2.98 9.11
C LEU A 35 -4.30 3.54 10.50
N PRO A 36 -3.90 2.70 11.48
CA PRO A 36 -3.48 3.16 12.80
C PRO A 36 -2.27 4.10 12.70
N THR A 37 -2.30 5.22 13.42
CA THR A 37 -1.19 6.22 13.37
C THR A 37 -0.52 6.47 14.73
N VAL A 38 -1.23 6.25 15.84
CA VAL A 38 -0.70 6.53 17.20
C VAL A 38 -1.27 5.52 18.20
N PHE A 39 -0.41 4.97 19.05
CA PHE A 39 -0.79 4.14 20.21
C PHE A 39 -0.37 4.80 21.52
N ARG A 40 0.87 5.31 21.62
CA ARG A 40 1.35 6.04 22.81
C ARG A 40 1.41 7.55 22.59
N SER A 41 2.39 7.92 21.79
CA SER A 41 2.64 9.24 21.26
C SER A 41 3.57 9.04 20.08
N VAL A 42 3.66 10.02 19.17
CA VAL A 42 4.55 9.90 18.00
C VAL A 42 5.99 9.64 18.44
N GLU A 43 6.46 10.33 19.48
CA GLU A 43 7.82 10.21 19.98
C GLU A 43 8.07 8.89 20.74
N GLU A 44 7.12 8.41 21.54
CA GLU A 44 7.27 7.11 22.22
C GLU A 44 7.18 5.94 21.26
N ASP A 45 6.23 5.96 20.32
CA ASP A 45 6.06 4.92 19.32
C ASP A 45 7.31 4.86 18.41
N TYR A 46 7.89 6.01 18.05
CA TYR A 46 9.20 6.10 17.37
C TYR A 46 10.36 5.50 18.18
N ARG A 47 10.49 5.88 19.46
CA ARG A 47 11.58 5.35 20.31
C ARG A 47 11.46 3.83 20.45
N HIS A 48 10.25 3.32 20.63
CA HIS A 48 9.99 1.89 20.71
C HIS A 48 10.31 1.18 19.40
N LEU A 49 9.88 1.73 18.25
CA LEU A 49 10.19 1.18 16.92
C LEU A 49 11.69 0.96 16.71
N LYS A 50 12.52 1.89 17.22
CA LYS A 50 13.98 1.83 17.07
C LYS A 50 14.71 0.96 18.10
N SER A 51 14.04 0.54 19.17
CA SER A 51 14.67 -0.19 20.29
C SER A 51 14.02 -1.54 20.58
N ALA A 52 12.91 -1.85 19.94
CA ALA A 52 12.14 -3.08 20.12
C ALA A 52 11.46 -3.48 18.79
N VAL A 53 10.46 -4.37 18.85
CA VAL A 53 9.69 -4.85 17.70
C VAL A 53 8.27 -4.32 17.75
N GLN A 54 7.70 -3.96 16.60
CA GLN A 54 6.30 -3.61 16.47
C GLN A 54 5.64 -4.48 15.40
N VAL A 55 4.37 -4.79 15.59
CA VAL A 55 3.52 -5.47 14.60
C VAL A 55 2.49 -4.45 14.14
N TRP A 56 2.44 -4.17 12.84
CA TRP A 56 1.61 -3.11 12.28
C TRP A 56 0.49 -3.68 11.44
N ASP A 57 -0.69 -3.10 11.61
CA ASP A 57 -1.78 -3.25 10.65
C ASP A 57 -1.60 -2.23 9.52
N VAL A 58 -0.99 -2.70 8.43
CA VAL A 58 -0.86 -1.95 7.17
C VAL A 58 -1.74 -2.54 6.08
N ALA A 59 -2.87 -3.16 6.44
CA ALA A 59 -3.77 -3.77 5.46
C ALA A 59 -4.34 -2.75 4.44
N CYS A 60 -4.23 -1.45 4.72
CA CYS A 60 -4.57 -0.37 3.80
C CYS A 60 -3.61 -0.24 2.60
N GLU A 61 -2.41 -0.83 2.65
CA GLU A 61 -1.51 -0.98 1.49
C GLU A 61 -2.09 -2.04 0.56
N ARG A 62 -3.01 -1.61 -0.31
CA ARG A 62 -3.80 -2.50 -1.15
C ARG A 62 -2.96 -3.05 -2.28
N GLN A 63 -3.37 -4.22 -2.78
CA GLN A 63 -2.72 -4.87 -3.91
C GLN A 63 -3.57 -4.70 -5.15
N VAL A 64 -2.97 -4.24 -6.25
CA VAL A 64 -3.49 -4.44 -7.59
C VAL A 64 -2.76 -5.64 -8.20
N GLU A 65 -3.49 -6.71 -8.53
CA GLU A 65 -2.90 -7.89 -9.17
C GLU A 65 -2.95 -7.75 -10.69
N LEU A 66 -1.78 -7.87 -11.34
CA LEU A 66 -1.69 -8.03 -12.78
C LEU A 66 -1.47 -9.51 -13.07
N ARG A 67 -2.31 -10.09 -13.92
CA ARG A 67 -2.24 -11.51 -14.27
C ARG A 67 -2.53 -11.75 -15.73
N GLY A 68 -1.69 -12.56 -16.38
CA GLY A 68 -1.85 -12.98 -17.76
C GLY A 68 -0.56 -12.84 -18.58
N PRO A 69 -0.58 -13.28 -19.85
CA PRO A 69 0.62 -13.35 -20.70
C PRO A 69 1.27 -11.98 -20.94
N ASP A 70 0.49 -10.89 -20.84
CA ASP A 70 0.96 -9.52 -21.03
C ASP A 70 1.22 -8.77 -19.71
N ALA A 71 1.13 -9.42 -18.54
CA ALA A 71 1.23 -8.75 -17.25
C ALA A 71 2.57 -8.00 -17.07
N GLY A 72 3.68 -8.60 -17.50
CA GLY A 72 4.99 -7.93 -17.46
C GLY A 72 5.10 -6.73 -18.42
N ARG A 73 4.44 -6.80 -19.58
CA ARG A 73 4.40 -5.69 -20.55
C ARG A 73 3.58 -4.53 -20.00
N LEU A 74 2.43 -4.81 -19.40
CA LEU A 74 1.62 -3.80 -18.71
C LEU A 74 2.39 -3.19 -17.53
N MET A 75 3.02 -4.02 -16.69
CA MET A 75 3.79 -3.53 -15.54
C MET A 75 4.91 -2.57 -15.97
N GLN A 76 5.66 -2.91 -17.02
CA GLN A 76 6.69 -2.03 -17.56
C GLN A 76 6.15 -0.73 -18.15
N LEU A 77 4.93 -0.74 -18.73
CA LEU A 77 4.29 0.46 -19.26
C LEU A 77 3.96 1.48 -18.16
N LEU A 78 3.61 1.00 -16.97
CA LEU A 78 3.19 1.86 -15.85
C LEU A 78 4.35 2.64 -15.20
N THR A 79 5.60 2.22 -15.38
CA THR A 79 6.75 2.78 -14.65
C THR A 79 7.94 3.08 -15.56
N PRO A 80 8.66 4.20 -15.34
CA PRO A 80 9.91 4.45 -16.04
C PRO A 80 11.08 3.58 -15.50
N ARG A 81 10.89 2.86 -14.39
CA ARG A 81 11.91 1.96 -13.84
C ARG A 81 12.03 0.73 -14.75
N ASP A 82 13.24 0.37 -15.15
CA ASP A 82 13.49 -0.83 -15.93
C ASP A 82 13.26 -2.10 -15.10
N LEU A 83 12.32 -2.95 -15.53
CA LEU A 83 11.93 -4.19 -14.87
C LEU A 83 12.46 -5.45 -15.56
N ARG A 84 13.20 -5.33 -16.68
CA ARG A 84 13.66 -6.50 -17.47
C ARG A 84 14.52 -7.47 -16.67
N GLY A 85 15.27 -6.97 -15.69
CA GLY A 85 16.11 -7.77 -14.80
C GLY A 85 15.40 -8.31 -13.55
N MET A 86 14.10 -8.06 -13.37
CA MET A 86 13.38 -8.48 -12.17
C MET A 86 12.99 -9.97 -12.25
N LEU A 87 13.39 -10.73 -11.23
CA LEU A 87 13.11 -12.16 -11.10
C LEU A 87 11.92 -12.41 -10.16
N PRO A 88 11.18 -13.52 -10.33
CA PRO A 88 10.16 -13.93 -9.39
C PRO A 88 10.68 -14.00 -7.94
N GLY A 89 9.86 -13.56 -6.99
CA GLY A 89 10.21 -13.43 -5.57
C GLY A 89 10.89 -12.12 -5.19
N GLN A 90 11.24 -11.25 -6.16
CA GLN A 90 11.80 -9.94 -5.88
C GLN A 90 10.71 -8.87 -5.72
N CYS A 91 11.05 -7.80 -4.98
CA CYS A 91 10.25 -6.60 -4.88
C CYS A 91 11.06 -5.36 -5.26
N TYR A 92 10.47 -4.45 -6.02
CA TYR A 92 11.07 -3.17 -6.44
C TYR A 92 10.13 -2.01 -6.10
N TYR A 93 10.69 -0.91 -5.60
CA TYR A 93 10.01 0.38 -5.55
C TYR A 93 9.87 0.95 -6.96
N VAL A 94 8.66 1.15 -7.46
CA VAL A 94 8.43 1.56 -8.85
C VAL A 94 7.59 2.84 -8.87
N PRO A 95 8.16 3.99 -9.23
CA PRO A 95 7.34 5.19 -9.51
C PRO A 95 6.34 4.86 -10.63
N ILE A 96 5.06 5.13 -10.44
CA ILE A 96 4.05 5.01 -11.49
C ILE A 96 3.64 6.41 -11.91
N VAL A 97 3.70 6.65 -13.22
CA VAL A 97 3.49 7.97 -13.81
C VAL A 97 2.39 7.95 -14.86
N ASP A 98 1.81 9.12 -15.11
CA ASP A 98 0.87 9.36 -16.21
C ASP A 98 1.61 9.59 -17.54
N GLU A 99 0.85 9.86 -18.60
CA GLU A 99 1.34 10.12 -19.96
C GLU A 99 2.24 11.36 -20.08
N THR A 100 2.20 12.26 -19.10
CA THR A 100 3.04 13.46 -19.03
C THR A 100 4.28 13.28 -18.15
N GLY A 101 4.41 12.12 -17.50
CA GLY A 101 5.46 11.84 -16.52
C GLY A 101 5.13 12.34 -15.10
N GLY A 102 3.90 12.79 -14.85
CA GLY A 102 3.42 13.17 -13.52
C GLY A 102 3.25 11.95 -12.62
N MET A 103 3.64 12.06 -11.35
CA MET A 103 3.55 10.94 -10.40
C MET A 103 2.08 10.65 -10.04
N LEU A 104 1.65 9.40 -10.22
CA LEU A 104 0.33 8.92 -9.82
C LEU A 104 0.35 8.14 -8.51
N ASN A 105 1.41 7.37 -8.29
CA ASN A 105 1.61 6.52 -7.11
C ASN A 105 3.07 6.05 -7.07
N ASP A 106 3.56 5.66 -5.89
CA ASP A 106 4.94 5.20 -5.66
C ASP A 106 5.00 3.80 -5.02
N PRO A 107 4.39 2.78 -5.64
CA PRO A 107 4.25 1.46 -5.03
C PRO A 107 5.55 0.69 -4.89
N VAL A 108 5.49 -0.35 -4.06
CA VAL A 108 6.40 -1.50 -4.14
C VAL A 108 5.70 -2.59 -4.94
N THR A 109 6.31 -2.98 -6.06
CA THR A 109 5.83 -4.10 -6.88
C THR A 109 6.57 -5.38 -6.52
N VAL A 110 5.85 -6.50 -6.46
CA VAL A 110 6.37 -7.85 -6.24
C VAL A 110 6.11 -8.69 -7.48
N LYS A 111 7.15 -9.29 -8.06
CA LYS A 111 7.01 -10.24 -9.16
C LYS A 111 6.75 -11.62 -8.56
N LEU A 112 5.53 -12.14 -8.65
CA LEU A 112 5.17 -13.44 -8.08
C LEU A 112 5.52 -14.59 -9.04
N ALA A 113 5.33 -14.35 -10.34
CA ALA A 113 5.68 -15.25 -11.44
C ALA A 113 5.93 -14.40 -12.71
N GLU A 114 6.32 -15.03 -13.82
CA GLU A 114 6.50 -14.32 -15.09
C GLU A 114 5.22 -13.61 -15.57
N ASP A 115 4.07 -14.22 -15.32
CA ASP A 115 2.74 -13.77 -15.73
C ASP A 115 1.90 -13.22 -14.57
N ARG A 116 2.49 -13.00 -13.39
CA ARG A 116 1.75 -12.57 -12.19
C ARG A 116 2.54 -11.60 -11.32
N TRP A 117 1.93 -10.45 -11.04
CA TRP A 117 2.53 -9.33 -10.33
C TRP A 117 1.57 -8.78 -9.28
N TRP A 118 2.09 -8.32 -8.15
CA TRP A 118 1.37 -7.46 -7.21
C TRP A 118 1.97 -6.08 -7.21
N VAL A 119 1.11 -5.08 -7.29
CA VAL A 119 1.46 -3.67 -7.10
C VAL A 119 0.91 -3.25 -5.73
N SER A 120 1.79 -3.10 -4.74
CA SER A 120 1.43 -2.67 -3.39
C SER A 120 1.39 -1.15 -3.35
N ILE A 121 0.18 -0.59 -3.46
CA ILE A 121 -0.03 0.82 -3.78
C ILE A 121 0.03 1.73 -2.56
N ALA A 122 0.49 2.96 -2.83
CA ALA A 122 0.30 4.08 -1.94
C ALA A 122 -1.16 4.61 -1.95
N ASP A 123 -1.45 5.80 -1.42
CA ASP A 123 -2.82 6.33 -1.27
C ASP A 123 -3.37 7.00 -2.54
N SER A 124 -3.73 6.19 -3.53
CA SER A 124 -4.54 6.63 -4.67
C SER A 124 -5.28 5.44 -5.30
N ASP A 125 -6.37 5.72 -6.00
CA ASP A 125 -7.19 4.68 -6.66
C ASP A 125 -6.56 4.17 -7.96
N LEU A 126 -5.30 3.72 -7.87
CA LEU A 126 -4.46 3.34 -9.01
C LEU A 126 -5.03 2.16 -9.83
N LEU A 127 -5.91 1.36 -9.22
CA LEU A 127 -6.65 0.31 -9.91
C LEU A 127 -7.36 0.84 -11.16
N TYR A 128 -7.98 2.03 -11.07
CA TYR A 128 -8.73 2.57 -12.21
C TYR A 128 -7.81 3.00 -13.35
N TRP A 129 -6.64 3.56 -13.02
CA TRP A 129 -5.62 3.90 -14.02
C TRP A 129 -5.09 2.65 -14.74
N ILE A 130 -4.77 1.60 -13.97
CA ILE A 130 -4.25 0.34 -14.51
C ILE A 130 -5.28 -0.38 -15.39
N ASN A 131 -6.57 -0.26 -15.08
CA ASN A 131 -7.64 -0.96 -15.77
C ASN A 131 -8.05 -0.32 -17.12
N GLY A 132 -7.62 0.92 -17.39
CA GLY A 132 -8.00 1.69 -18.58
C GLY A 132 -9.31 2.42 -18.41
#